data_AF-A0A1B7NM56-F1
#
_entry.id   AF-A0A1B7NM56-F1
#
_cell.length_a   1.000
_cell.length_b   1.000
_cell.length_c   1.000
_cell.angle_alpha   90.00
_cell.angle_beta   90.00
_cell.angle_gamma   90.00
#
_symmetry.space_group_name_H-M   'P 1'
#
loop_
_entity.id
_entity.type
_entity.pdbx_description
1 polymer ?
#
loop_
_entity_poly.entity_id
_entity_poly.type
_entity_poly.pdbx_seq_one_letter_code
_entity_poly.pdbx_strand_id
1 'polypeptide(L)' 'MQSQAIMALQEAAEAFLVHLFEDTNLCAIHAKRVTIMQKDIQLARRIRGAWAGLG' A
#
# COMPACT_ATOMS: atom_id res chain seq x y z
N MET A 1 1.30 28.26 0.94
CA MET A 1 2.04 27.47 1.97
C MET A 1 1.21 26.33 2.55
N GLN A 2 0.06 26.53 3.22
CA GLN A 2 -0.72 25.40 3.80
C GLN A 2 -1.42 24.51 2.75
N SER A 3 -2.09 25.11 1.77
CA SER A 3 -2.74 24.36 0.68
C SER A 3 -1.75 23.46 -0.08
N GLN A 4 -0.53 23.95 -0.34
CA GLN A 4 0.55 23.16 -0.95
C GLN A 4 1.03 22.01 -0.05
N ALA A 5 1.07 22.20 1.27
CA ALA A 5 1.43 21.13 2.21
C ALA A 5 0.38 20.01 2.22
N ILE A 6 -0.91 20.35 2.12
CA ILE A 6 -1.99 19.35 2.01
C ILE A 6 -1.89 18.59 0.69
N MET A 7 -1.62 19.28 -0.43
CA MET A 7 -1.42 18.64 -1.73
C MET A 7 -0.24 17.67 -1.70
N ALA A 8 0.91 18.10 -1.17
CA ALA A 8 2.09 17.25 -1.06
C ALA A 8 1.82 15.98 -0.21
N LEU A 9 1.06 16.12 0.88
CA LEU A 9 0.66 14.98 1.71
C LEU A 9 -0.28 14.03 0.95
N GLN A 10 -1.22 14.56 0.18
CA GLN A 10 -2.13 13.75 -0.63
C GLN A 10 -1.38 13.00 -1.73
N GLU A 11 -0.47 13.66 -2.45
CA GLU A 11 0.38 13.01 -3.46
C GLU A 11 1.22 11.88 -2.85
N ALA A 12 1.84 12.11 -1.69
CA ALA A 12 2.61 11.08 -0.99
C ALA A 12 1.73 9.92 -0.52
N ALA A 13 0.52 10.19 -0.03
CA ALA A 13 -0.43 9.17 0.41
C ALA A 13 -0.92 8.32 -0.77
N GLU A 14 -1.21 8.93 -1.92
CA GLU A 14 -1.62 8.21 -3.12
C GLU A 14 -0.50 7.33 -3.66
N ALA A 15 0.72 7.86 -3.78
CA ALA A 15 1.88 7.07 -4.20
C ALA A 15 2.12 5.87 -3.26
N PHE A 16 2.02 6.08 -1.94
CA PHE A 16 2.13 5.00 -0.97
C PHE A 16 1.04 3.94 -1.15
N LEU A 17 -0.22 4.35 -1.28
CA LEU A 17 -1.35 3.43 -1.42
C LEU A 17 -1.30 2.66 -2.74
N VAL A 18 -0.95 3.31 -3.85
CA VAL A 18 -0.77 2.66 -5.16
C VAL A 18 0.25 1.54 -5.06
N HIS A 19 1.45 1.84 -4.55
CA HIS A 19 2.50 0.83 -4.40
C HIS A 19 2.10 -0.28 -3.41
N LEU A 20 1.43 0.05 -2.31
CA LEU A 20 0.95 -0.97 -1.37
C LEU A 20 -0.08 -1.91 -2.02
N PHE A 21 -0.96 -1.38 -2.87
CA PHE A 21 -1.95 -2.18 -3.57
C PHE A 21 -1.34 -3.02 -4.70
N GLU A 22 -0.27 -2.57 -5.35
CA GLU A 22 0.50 -3.39 -6.30
C GLU A 22 1.04 -4.65 -5.60
N ASP A 23 1.68 -4.51 -4.44
CA ASP A 23 2.17 -5.66 -3.66
C ASP A 23 1.05 -6.54 -3.12
N THR A 24 -0.05 -5.91 -2.69
CA THR A 24 -1.26 -6.63 -2.24
C THR A 24 -1.82 -7.48 -3.36
N ASN A 25 -1.85 -6.94 -4.59
CA ASN A 25 -2.32 -7.66 -5.76
C ASN A 25 -1.41 -8.86 -6.08
N LEU A 26 -0.09 -8.71 -5.97
CA LEU A 26 0.85 -9.83 -6.09
C LEU A 26 0.58 -10.92 -5.06
N CYS A 27 0.28 -10.56 -3.81
CA CYS A 27 -0.11 -11.51 -2.76
C CYS A 27 -1.42 -12.25 -3.10
N ALA A 28 -2.43 -11.55 -3.64
CA ALA A 28 -3.68 -12.17 -4.06
C ALA A 28 -3.48 -13.15 -5.22
N ILE A 29 -2.69 -12.77 -6.23
CA ILE A 29 -2.34 -13.61 -7.39
C ILE A 29 -1.55 -14.84 -6.95
N HIS A 30 -0.57 -14.68 -6.05
CA HIS A 30 0.19 -15.80 -5.47
C HIS A 30 -0.75 -16.83 -4.80
N ALA A 31 -1.82 -16.35 -4.17
CA ALA A 31 -2.86 -17.18 -3.57
C ALA A 31 -3.96 -17.64 -4.57
N LYS A 32 -3.72 -17.55 -5.88
CA LYS A 32 -4.64 -17.93 -6.97
C LYS A 32 -6.00 -17.23 -6.93
N ARG A 33 -6.04 -15.95 -6.52
CA ARG A 33 -7.24 -15.11 -6.50
C ARG A 33 -7.05 -13.86 -7.36
N VAL A 34 -8.16 -13.31 -7.83
CA VAL A 34 -8.22 -12.01 -8.52
C VAL A 34 -8.72 -10.91 -7.59
N THR A 35 -9.55 -11.25 -6.61
CA THR A 35 -10.05 -10.32 -5.59
C THR A 35 -9.06 -10.19 -4.43
N ILE A 36 -8.61 -8.96 -4.17
CA ILE A 36 -7.81 -8.60 -3.00
C ILE A 36 -8.62 -8.76 -1.71
N MET A 37 -7.96 -9.21 -0.64
CA MET A 37 -8.56 -9.40 0.68
C MET A 37 -7.69 -8.74 1.75
N GLN A 38 -8.25 -8.47 2.93
CA GLN A 38 -7.51 -7.85 4.04
C GLN A 38 -6.21 -8.61 4.41
N LYS A 39 -6.21 -9.94 4.31
CA LYS A 39 -5.03 -10.78 4.56
C LYS A 39 -3.87 -10.52 3.59
N ASP A 40 -4.17 -10.11 2.35
CA ASP A 40 -3.15 -9.80 1.34
C ASP A 40 -2.45 -8.48 1.70
N ILE A 41 -3.23 -7.48 2.15
CA ILE A 41 -2.71 -6.19 2.62
C ILE A 41 -1.86 -6.40 3.86
N GLN A 42 -2.34 -7.19 4.82
CA GLN A 42 -1.60 -7.50 6.04
C GLN A 42 -0.27 -8.20 5.73
N LEU A 43 -0.27 -9.14 4.79
CA LEU A 43 0.94 -9.83 4.35
C LEU A 43 1.90 -8.87 3.63
N ALA A 44 1.42 -8.07 2.68
CA ALA A 44 2.23 -7.09 1.96
C ALA A 44 2.90 -6.09 2.91
N ARG A 45 2.15 -5.54 3.89
CA ARG A 45 2.71 -4.66 4.94
C ARG A 45 3.77 -5.36 5.78
N ARG A 46 3.54 -6.63 6.14
CA ARG A 46 4.50 -7.43 6.91
C ARG A 46 5.79 -7.69 6.14
N ILE A 47 5.69 -7.95 4.83
CA ILE A 47 6.85 -8.16 3.96
C ILE A 47 7.65 -6.87 3.77
N ARG A 48 6.99 -5.72 3.58
CA ARG A 48 7.64 -4.39 3.51
C ARG A 48 8.37 -3.99 4.79
N GLY A 49 7.98 -4.55 5.94
CA GLY A 49 8.58 -4.27 7.23
C GLY A 49 8.26 -2.88 7.79
N ALA A 50 8.92 -2.51 8.88
CA ALA A 50 8.65 -1.28 9.65
C ALA A 50 8.92 0.01 8.87
N TRP A 51 9.87 0.00 7.95
CA TRP A 51 10.28 1.22 7.23
C TRP A 51 9.38 1.56 6.03
N ALA A 52 8.66 0.59 5.48
CA ALA A 52 7.89 0.77 4.24
C ALA A 52 6.44 0.28 4.30
N GLY A 53 5.99 -0.38 5.38
CA GLY A 53 4.64 -0.96 5.46
C GLY A 53 3.97 -0.91 6.83
N LEU A 54 4.73 -0.86 7.92
CA LEU A 54 4.23 -0.74 9.29
C LEU A 54 4.69 0.60 9.87
N GLY A 55 4.09 1.70 9.39
CA GLY A 55 4.11 2.96 10.12
C GLY A 55 3.51 2.81 11.52
#